data_AF-V5FSH7-F1
#
_entry.id   AF-V5FSH7-F1
#
_cell.length_a   1.000
_cell.length_b   1.000
_cell.length_c   1.000
_cell.angle_alpha   90.00
_cell.angle_beta   90.00
_cell.angle_gamma   90.00
#
_symmetry.space_group_name_H-M   'P 1'
#
loop_
_entity.id
_entity.type
_entity.pdbx_description
1 polymer ?
#
loop_
_entity_poly.entity_id
_entity_poly.type
_entity_poly.pdbx_seq_one_letter_code
_entity_poly.pdbx_strand_id
1 'polypeptide(L)'
;MDSNIFSLVESTMLSCVVYGCTNNSITSDSSIKYYPFPKDSLAQQWAEACGWQSNTLDLDTARVCSIHFDETAYNSEIKMVDFVACYSKTLRSDAIPTLYLPQTQILIKD
;
A
#
# COMPACT_ATOMS: atom_id res chain seq x y z
N MET A 1 -19.90 -13.09 -36.90
CA MET A 1 -18.72 -12.27 -36.56
C MET A 1 -19.02 -11.67 -35.21
N ASP A 2 -18.90 -12.47 -34.16
CA ASP A 2 -19.11 -12.00 -32.80
C ASP A 2 -17.80 -12.21 -32.07
N SER A 3 -16.90 -11.27 -32.31
CA SER A 3 -15.68 -11.12 -31.52
C SER A 3 -16.12 -10.78 -30.11
N ASN A 4 -15.94 -11.75 -29.22
CA ASN A 4 -16.30 -11.71 -27.82
C ASN A 4 -15.49 -10.61 -27.11
N ILE A 5 -15.98 -9.37 -27.22
CA ILE A 5 -15.61 -8.21 -26.40
C ILE A 5 -16.19 -8.51 -25.02
N PHE A 6 -15.38 -9.04 -24.13
CA PHE A 6 -15.30 -8.59 -22.75
C PHE A 6 -14.08 -9.26 -22.14
N SER A 7 -12.95 -8.57 -22.33
CA SER A 7 -11.91 -8.38 -21.31
C SER A 7 -11.88 -9.49 -20.26
N LEU A 8 -11.03 -10.49 -20.51
CA LEU A 8 -10.33 -11.14 -19.40
C LEU A 8 -9.72 -9.99 -18.62
N VAL A 9 -10.33 -9.68 -17.47
CA VAL A 9 -9.80 -8.74 -16.50
C VAL A 9 -8.37 -9.22 -16.25
N GLU A 10 -7.39 -8.57 -16.87
CA GLU A 10 -6.00 -8.71 -16.48
C GLU A 10 -6.01 -8.33 -15.01
N SER A 11 -6.01 -9.36 -14.17
CA SER A 11 -5.92 -9.18 -12.73
C SER A 11 -4.50 -8.73 -12.52
N THR A 12 -4.27 -7.42 -12.67
CA THR A 12 -2.97 -6.80 -12.46
C THR A 12 -2.56 -7.14 -11.03
N MET A 13 -1.63 -8.07 -10.91
CA MET A 13 -1.10 -8.53 -9.63
C MET A 13 -0.60 -7.31 -8.85
N LEU A 14 -1.21 -7.03 -7.70
CA LEU A 14 -0.74 -5.96 -6.84
C LEU A 14 0.45 -6.49 -6.07
N SER A 15 1.63 -5.90 -6.27
CA SER A 15 2.85 -6.23 -5.55
C SER A 15 3.25 -5.07 -4.67
N CYS A 16 3.71 -5.36 -3.45
CA CYS A 16 4.24 -4.33 -2.56
C CYS A 16 5.54 -3.77 -3.13
N VAL A 17 5.66 -2.44 -3.20
CA VAL A 17 6.88 -1.80 -3.72
C VAL A 17 7.96 -1.61 -2.66
N VAL A 18 7.71 -1.87 -1.38
CA VAL A 18 8.76 -1.75 -0.35
C VAL A 18 9.93 -2.66 -0.72
N TYR A 19 11.14 -2.11 -0.80
CA TYR A 19 12.32 -2.86 -1.25
C TYR A 19 12.55 -4.10 -0.36
N GLY A 20 12.61 -5.27 -1.01
CA GLY A 20 12.75 -6.56 -0.33
C GLY A 20 11.45 -7.19 0.18
N CYS A 21 10.30 -6.52 0.04
CA CYS A 21 8.99 -7.10 0.35
C CYS A 21 8.52 -8.01 -0.80
N THR A 22 8.10 -9.23 -0.48
CA THR A 22 7.61 -10.21 -1.46
C THR A 22 6.09 -10.36 -1.48
N ASN A 23 5.39 -9.56 -0.67
CA ASN A 23 3.94 -9.62 -0.58
C ASN A 23 3.27 -9.17 -1.88
N ASN A 24 2.32 -9.97 -2.33
CA ASN A 24 1.50 -9.68 -3.50
C ASN A 24 0.10 -10.27 -3.37
N SER A 25 -0.85 -9.77 -4.15
CA SER A 25 -2.27 -10.12 -4.07
C SER A 25 -2.60 -11.58 -4.44
N ILE A 26 -1.63 -12.35 -4.97
CA ILE A 26 -1.84 -13.73 -5.40
C ILE A 26 -1.40 -14.72 -4.32
N THR A 27 -0.22 -14.50 -3.74
CA THR A 27 0.41 -15.47 -2.81
C THR A 27 0.30 -15.07 -1.35
N SER A 28 0.00 -13.81 -1.06
CA SER A 28 -0.11 -13.34 0.33
C SER A 28 -1.46 -13.65 0.95
N ASP A 29 -1.49 -13.57 2.28
CA ASP A 29 -2.73 -13.67 3.06
C ASP A 29 -3.77 -12.65 2.57
N SER A 30 -5.01 -13.10 2.37
CA SER A 30 -6.15 -12.30 1.92
C SER A 30 -6.49 -11.09 2.82
N SER A 31 -6.02 -11.09 4.07
CA SER A 31 -6.16 -9.97 5.01
C SER A 31 -5.19 -8.81 4.72
N ILE A 32 -4.14 -9.06 3.93
CA ILE A 32 -3.19 -8.01 3.54
C ILE A 32 -3.83 -7.09 2.52
N LYS A 33 -3.95 -5.82 2.89
CA LYS A 33 -4.47 -4.77 2.02
C LYS A 33 -3.30 -4.09 1.29
N TYR A 34 -3.56 -3.62 0.08
CA TYR A 34 -2.60 -2.90 -0.75
C TYR A 34 -3.08 -1.47 -0.95
N TYR A 35 -2.34 -0.51 -0.41
CA TYR A 35 -2.71 0.91 -0.48
C TYR A 35 -2.01 1.60 -1.65
N PRO A 36 -2.73 2.39 -2.47
CA PRO A 36 -2.14 3.22 -3.51
C PRO A 36 -1.25 4.30 -2.92
N PHE A 37 -0.25 4.72 -3.70
CA PHE A 37 0.53 5.90 -3.33
C PHE A 37 -0.37 7.13 -3.24
N PRO A 38 -0.11 8.03 -2.27
CA PRO A 38 -0.75 9.33 -2.22
C PRO A 38 -0.36 10.17 -3.45
N LYS A 39 -1.19 11.17 -3.80
CA LYS A 39 -0.97 12.03 -4.99
C LYS A 39 -0.26 13.35 -4.68
N ASP A 40 0.06 13.59 -3.43
CA ASP A 40 0.61 14.86 -2.95
C ASP A 40 2.09 14.69 -2.53
N SER A 41 2.62 15.65 -1.79
CA SER A 41 3.99 15.64 -1.29
C SER A 41 4.33 14.41 -0.42
N LEU A 42 3.33 13.68 0.09
CA LEU A 42 3.52 12.45 0.85
C LEU A 42 4.05 11.31 -0.03
N ALA A 43 3.84 11.38 -1.35
CA ALA A 43 4.30 10.36 -2.29
C ALA A 43 5.83 10.22 -2.27
N GLN A 44 6.53 11.34 -2.16
CA GLN A 44 7.98 11.37 -2.04
C GLN A 44 8.43 10.71 -0.73
N GLN A 45 7.77 11.02 0.39
CA GLN A 45 8.10 10.42 1.69
C GLN A 45 7.87 8.91 1.68
N TRP A 46 6.81 8.43 1.02
CA TRP A 46 6.58 7.00 0.82
C TRP A 46 7.67 6.36 -0.04
N ALA A 47 8.06 6.98 -1.15
CA ALA A 47 9.11 6.43 -2.02
C ALA A 47 10.43 6.29 -1.26
N GLU A 48 10.84 7.32 -0.53
CA GLU A 48 12.04 7.33 0.30
C GLU A 48 11.96 6.26 1.41
N ALA A 49 10.84 6.16 2.13
CA ALA A 49 10.62 5.13 3.16
C ALA A 49 10.66 3.71 2.58
N CYS A 50 10.14 3.53 1.36
CA CYS A 50 10.16 2.25 0.65
C CYS A 50 11.54 1.88 0.07
N GLY A 51 12.53 2.78 0.15
CA GLY A 51 13.89 2.57 -0.36
C GLY A 51 14.10 2.96 -1.83
N TRP A 52 13.27 3.84 -2.38
CA TRP A 52 13.33 4.27 -3.77
C TRP A 52 13.54 5.78 -3.91
N GLN A 53 14.13 6.18 -5.04
CA GLN A 53 14.15 7.57 -5.46
C GLN A 53 12.79 7.93 -6.09
N SER A 54 12.33 9.17 -5.89
CA SER A 54 10.99 9.65 -6.28
C SER A 54 10.66 9.57 -7.78
N ASN A 55 11.64 9.28 -8.63
CA ASN A 55 11.50 9.12 -10.08
C ASN A 55 11.57 7.66 -10.57
N THR A 56 11.76 6.69 -9.68
CA THR A 56 11.98 5.28 -10.06
C THR A 56 10.69 4.47 -10.06
N LEU A 57 9.66 4.92 -9.35
CA LEU A 57 8.38 4.23 -9.21
C LEU A 57 7.32 4.87 -10.09
N ASP A 58 6.52 4.04 -10.75
CA ASP A 58 5.23 4.46 -11.31
C ASP A 58 4.19 4.56 -10.17
N LEU A 59 3.89 5.78 -9.75
CA LEU A 59 3.03 6.06 -8.61
C LEU A 59 1.57 5.63 -8.83
N ASP A 60 1.12 5.53 -10.09
CA ASP A 60 -0.27 5.14 -10.39
C ASP A 60 -0.52 3.66 -10.08
N THR A 61 0.50 2.82 -10.31
CA THR A 61 0.44 1.37 -10.09
C THR A 61 1.09 0.94 -8.78
N ALA A 62 1.99 1.74 -8.21
CA ALA A 62 2.69 1.43 -6.97
C ALA A 62 1.73 1.21 -5.78
N ARG A 63 1.95 0.12 -5.05
CA ARG A 63 1.18 -0.21 -3.84
C ARG A 63 2.10 -0.53 -2.68
N VAL A 64 1.67 -0.16 -1.47
CA VAL A 64 2.31 -0.59 -0.21
C VAL A 64 1.35 -1.47 0.56
N CYS A 65 1.82 -2.64 0.98
CA CYS A 65 0.98 -3.57 1.72
C CYS A 65 0.83 -3.18 3.20
N SER A 66 -0.29 -3.60 3.81
CA SER A 66 -0.73 -3.11 5.12
C SER A 66 0.22 -3.38 6.28
N ILE A 67 1.14 -4.34 6.14
CA ILE A 67 2.11 -4.69 7.20
C ILE A 67 3.11 -3.56 7.47
N HIS A 68 3.29 -2.65 6.52
CA HIS A 68 4.26 -1.55 6.64
C HIS A 68 3.71 -0.33 7.38
N PHE A 69 2.44 -0.37 7.79
CA PHE A 69 1.80 0.70 8.55
C PHE A 69 1.45 0.19 9.95
N ASP A 70 1.82 0.96 10.96
CA ASP A 70 1.45 0.67 12.33
C ASP A 70 -0.04 0.96 12.60
N GLU A 71 -0.57 0.45 13.71
CA GLU A 71 -1.99 0.61 14.05
C GLU A 71 -2.42 2.08 14.21
N THR A 72 -1.51 2.99 14.57
CA THR A 72 -1.80 4.43 14.73
C THR A 72 -1.90 5.18 13.40
N ALA A 73 -1.48 4.54 12.30
CA ALA A 73 -1.64 5.03 10.94
C ALA A 73 -3.08 4.87 10.41
N TYR A 74 -3.98 4.25 11.18
CA TYR A 74 -5.35 3.97 10.75
C TYR A 74 -6.38 4.79 11.53
N ASN A 75 -7.38 5.28 10.80
CA ASN A 75 -8.64 5.72 11.39
C ASN A 75 -9.57 4.51 11.51
N SER A 76 -10.17 4.33 12.68
CA SER A 76 -11.23 3.35 12.89
C SER A 76 -12.52 4.06 13.25
N GLU A 77 -13.61 3.63 12.62
CA GLU A 77 -14.92 4.24 12.78
C GLU A 77 -15.99 3.16 12.87
N ILE A 78 -16.90 3.29 13.84
CA ILE A 78 -18.09 2.44 13.97
C ILE A 78 -19.30 3.28 13.59
N LYS A 79 -20.04 2.84 12.57
CA LYS A 79 -21.30 3.46 12.13
C LYS A 79 -22.46 2.52 12.39
N MET A 80 -23.59 3.07 12.82
CA MET A 80 -24.85 2.32 12.87
C MET A 80 -25.59 2.55 11.55
N VAL A 81 -25.83 1.48 10.78
CA VAL A 81 -26.63 1.50 9.55
C VAL A 81 -27.74 0.47 9.72
N ASP A 82 -29.00 0.90 9.68
CA ASP A 82 -30.17 0.02 9.87
C ASP A 82 -30.08 -0.88 11.12
N PHE A 83 -29.67 -0.29 12.25
CA PHE A 83 -29.45 -0.98 13.53
C PHE A 83 -28.31 -2.01 13.54
N VAL A 84 -27.47 -2.05 12.49
CA VAL A 84 -26.27 -2.87 12.41
C VAL A 84 -25.03 -2.01 12.65
N ALA A 85 -24.13 -2.48 13.53
CA ALA A 85 -22.83 -1.84 13.75
C ALA A 85 -21.86 -2.23 12.62
N CYS A 86 -21.49 -1.27 11.79
CA CYS A 86 -20.48 -1.41 10.75
C CYS A 86 -19.15 -0.83 11.23
N TYR A 87 -18.14 -1.69 11.34
CA TYR A 87 -16.77 -1.26 11.62
C TYR A 87 -16.01 -1.01 10.32
N SER A 88 -15.33 0.12 10.24
CA SER A 88 -14.41 0.43 9.14
C SER A 88 -13.04 0.83 9.69
N LYS A 89 -12.00 0.38 8.99
CA LYS A 89 -10.61 0.74 9.25
C LYS A 89 -9.98 1.22 7.95
N THR A 90 -9.56 2.47 7.93
CA THR A 90 -9.02 3.15 6.76
C THR A 90 -7.66 3.73 7.07
N LEU A 91 -6.74 3.67 6.11
CA LEU A 91 -5.43 4.30 6.26
C LEU A 91 -5.62 5.83 6.29
N ARG A 92 -4.95 6.51 7.22
CA ARG A 92 -5.00 7.98 7.28
C ARG A 92 -4.40 8.59 6.02
N SER A 93 -4.88 9.77 5.64
CA SER A 93 -4.35 10.51 4.49
C SER A 93 -2.92 11.01 4.66
N ASP A 94 -2.45 11.11 5.91
CA ASP A 94 -1.10 11.54 6.28
C ASP A 94 -0.23 10.36 6.78
N ALA A 95 -0.70 9.12 6.65
CA ALA A 95 0.06 7.95 7.06
C ALA A 95 1.29 7.75 6.18
N ILE A 96 2.40 7.36 6.81
CA ILE A 96 3.65 6.99 6.13
C ILE A 96 3.97 5.53 6.51
N PRO A 97 4.51 4.71 5.59
CA PRO A 97 5.04 3.41 5.95
C PRO A 97 6.16 3.58 6.99
N THR A 98 6.07 2.88 8.12
CA THR A 98 7.02 2.98 9.25
C THR A 98 7.57 1.63 9.67
N LEU A 99 6.90 0.53 9.32
CA LEU A 99 7.23 -0.82 9.76
C LEU A 99 7.89 -1.65 8.66
N TYR A 100 8.85 -2.49 9.05
CA TYR A 100 9.53 -3.45 8.16
C TYR A 100 10.07 -2.80 6.87
N LEU A 101 10.59 -1.58 7.01
CA LEU A 101 11.21 -0.86 5.91
C LEU A 101 12.61 -1.41 5.63
N PRO A 102 13.18 -1.13 4.44
CA PRO A 102 14.55 -1.49 4.13
C PRO A 102 15.47 -0.90 5.20
N GLN A 103 16.39 -1.69 5.73
CA GLN A 103 17.39 -1.18 6.65
C GLN A 103 18.28 -0.20 5.90
N THR A 104 18.05 1.10 6.07
CA THR A 104 19.06 2.09 5.73
C THR A 104 20.26 1.80 6.60
N GLN A 105 21.31 1.21 6.03
CA GLN A 105 22.63 1.23 6.65
C GLN A 105 23.04 2.70 6.73
N ILE A 106 22.70 3.35 7.85
CA ILE A 106 23.42 4.55 8.27
C ILE A 106 24.81 4.03 8.61
N LEU A 107 25.71 4.05 7.63
CA LEU A 107 27.14 3.93 7.87
C LEU A 107 27.51 5.14 8.73
N ILE A 108 27.48 4.96 10.06
CA ILE A 108 28.18 5.86 10.97
C ILE A 108 29.65 5.67 10.61
N LYS A 109 30.17 6.62 9.84
CA LYS A 109 31.57 6.71 9.49
C LYS A 109 32.23 7.40 10.68
N ASP A 110 32.72 6.59 11.62
CA ASP A 110 33.70 7.04 12.62
C ASP A 110 35.02 7.42 11.94
#